data_AF-A0A0K2RP05-F1
#
_entry.id   AF-A0A0K2RP05-F1
#
_cell.length_a   1.000
_cell.length_b   1.000
_cell.length_c   1.000
_cell.angle_alpha   90.00
_cell.angle_beta   90.00
_cell.angle_gamma   90.00
#
_symmetry.space_group_name_H-M   'P 1'
#
loop_
_entity.id
_entity.type
_entity.pdbx_description
1 polymer ?
#
loop_
_entity_poly.entity_id
_entity_poly.type
_entity_poly.pdbx_seq_one_letter_code
_entity_poly.pdbx_strand_id
1 'polypeptide(L)' 'MAAQVEYQLHKAASGNQHYYWRVVSTGNNKVLATSETYWNRDDAIRAGNLVRLNSGSNADFNDHT' A
#
# COMPACT_ATOMS: atom_id res chain seq x y z
N MET A 1 -2.74 14.53 -15.59
CA MET A 1 -2.98 14.66 -14.14
C MET A 1 -2.39 13.43 -13.47
N ALA A 2 -1.59 13.58 -12.42
CA ALA A 2 -1.14 12.42 -11.63
C ALA A 2 -2.39 11.72 -11.07
N ALA A 3 -2.42 10.38 -11.13
CA ALA A 3 -3.49 9.62 -10.50
C ALA A 3 -3.51 9.95 -9.00
N GLN A 4 -4.61 10.54 -8.52
CA GLN A 4 -4.77 10.77 -7.09
C GLN A 4 -5.05 9.41 -6.44
N VAL A 5 -4.25 9.09 -5.42
CA VAL A 5 -4.34 7.82 -4.70
C VAL A 5 -4.43 8.06 -3.20
N GLU A 6 -5.14 7.16 -2.52
CA GLU A 6 -5.24 7.11 -1.08
C GLU A 6 -4.54 5.85 -0.55
N TYR A 7 -3.79 6.03 0.54
CA TYR A 7 -3.14 4.94 1.27
C TYR A 7 -4.01 4.58 2.47
N GLN A 8 -4.61 3.40 2.43
CA GLN A 8 -5.54 2.92 3.46
C GLN A 8 -4.90 1.83 4.30
N LEU A 9 -5.02 1.93 5.63
CA LEU A 9 -4.65 0.86 6.55
C LEU A 9 -5.88 0.04 6.90
N HIS A 10 -5.77 -1.28 6.76
CA HIS A 10 -6.84 -2.22 7.06
C HIS A 10 -6.41 -3.22 8.13
N LYS A 11 -7.40 -3.75 8.86
CA LYS A 11 -7.21 -4.88 9.77
C LYS A 11 -7.93 -6.11 9.23
N ALA A 12 -7.23 -7.22 9.04
CA ALA A 12 -7.81 -8.51 8.69
C ALA A 12 -8.70 -9.04 9.83
N ALA A 13 -9.84 -9.64 9.46
CA ALA A 13 -10.82 -10.16 10.41
C ALA A 13 -10.36 -11.45 11.11
N SER A 14 -9.41 -12.18 10.53
CA SER A 14 -8.86 -13.43 11.06
C SER A 14 -7.41 -13.62 10.58
N GLY A 15 -6.70 -14.55 11.23
CA GLY A 15 -5.26 -14.81 11.00
C GLY A 15 -4.38 -14.21 12.08
N ASN A 16 -3.11 -14.60 12.13
CA ASN A 16 -2.15 -14.15 13.15
C ASN A 16 -1.49 -12.81 12.79
N GLN A 17 -1.38 -12.48 11.50
CA GLN A 17 -0.98 -11.17 11.00
C GLN A 17 -2.23 -10.39 10.60
N HIS A 18 -2.45 -9.26 11.26
CA HIS A 18 -3.73 -8.58 11.18
C HIS A 18 -3.71 -7.28 10.40
N TYR A 19 -2.57 -6.72 10.01
CA TYR A 19 -2.56 -5.38 9.41
C TYR A 19 -2.01 -5.42 7.99
N TYR A 20 -2.61 -4.67 7.07
CA TYR A 20 -2.08 -4.50 5.72
C TYR A 20 -2.51 -3.14 5.18
N TRP A 21 -1.80 -2.63 4.19
CA TRP A 21 -2.16 -1.38 3.53
C TRP A 21 -2.61 -1.65 2.08
N ARG A 22 -3.44 -0.73 1.57
CA ARG A 22 -3.90 -0.69 0.18
C ARG A 22 -3.63 0.67 -0.41
N VAL A 23 -3.31 0.70 -1.70
CA VAL A 23 -3.33 1.92 -2.51
C VAL A 23 -4.60 1.89 -3.34
N VAL A 24 -5.43 2.91 -3.18
CA VAL A 24 -6.75 3.00 -3.83
C VAL A 24 -6.80 4.25 -4.69
N SER A 25 -7.30 4.11 -5.91
CA SER A 25 -7.56 5.24 -6.81
C SER A 25 -8.74 6.05 -6.27
N THR A 26 -8.56 7.35 -6.03
CA THR A 26 -9.64 8.22 -5.53
C THR A 26 -10.70 8.52 -6.61
N GLY A 27 -10.36 8.34 -7.89
CA GLY A 27 -11.28 8.62 -8.99
C GLY A 27 -12.32 7.53 -9.26
N ASN A 28 -12.08 6.28 -8.80
CA ASN A 28 -12.97 5.15 -9.07
C ASN A 28 -12.96 4.07 -7.97
N ASN A 29 -12.35 4.34 -6.82
CA ASN A 29 -12.24 3.43 -5.68
C ASN A 29 -11.64 2.05 -6.01
N LYS A 30 -10.91 1.91 -7.12
CA LYS A 30 -10.23 0.66 -7.46
C LYS A 30 -8.98 0.50 -6.62
N VAL A 31 -8.80 -0.70 -6.08
CA VAL A 31 -7.55 -1.10 -5.43
C VAL A 31 -6.49 -1.29 -6.51
N LEU A 32 -5.37 -0.57 -6.39
CA LEU A 32 -4.25 -0.60 -7.33
C LEU A 32 -3.13 -1.53 -6.83
N ALA A 33 -2.93 -1.55 -5.51
CA ALA A 33 -1.95 -2.40 -4.85
C ALA A 33 -2.44 -2.78 -3.46
N THR A 34 -2.07 -3.99 -3.02
CA THR A 34 -2.27 -4.48 -1.66
C THR A 34 -0.95 -5.04 -1.17
N SER A 35 -0.57 -4.71 0.06
CA SER A 35 0.63 -5.25 0.68
C SER A 35 0.45 -6.68 1.16
N GLU A 36 1.56 -7.31 1.53
CA GLU A 36 1.55 -8.42 2.47
C GLU A 36 0.95 -8.02 3.84
N THR A 37 0.71 -9.01 4.70
CA THR A 37 0.19 -8.80 6.06
C THR A 37 1.31 -8.64 7.08
N TYR A 38 1.10 -7.73 8.03
CA TYR A 38 2.00 -7.39 9.12
C TYR A 38 1.40 -7.81 10.47
N TRP A 39 2.28 -8.15 11.41
CA TRP A 39 1.93 -8.47 12.79
C TRP A 39 1.42 -7.24 13.55
N ASN A 40 2.15 -6.12 13.45
CA ASN A 40 1.87 -4.90 14.19
C ASN A 40 1.33 -3.80 13.28
N ARG A 41 0.48 -2.94 13.86
CA ARG A 41 -0.10 -1.78 13.17
C ARG A 41 0.98 -0.80 12.70
N ASP A 42 1.97 -0.56 13.56
CA ASP A 42 3.03 0.42 13.28
C ASP A 42 3.96 -0.03 12.15
N ASP A 43 4.21 -1.34 12.02
CA ASP A 43 4.99 -1.89 10.91
C ASP A 43 4.27 -1.66 9.58
N ALA A 44 2.96 -1.92 9.53
CA ALA A 44 2.15 -1.68 8.34
C ALA A 44 2.12 -0.19 7.95
N ILE A 45 2.00 0.72 8.92
CA ILE A 45 2.04 2.16 8.68
C ILE A 45 3.41 2.59 8.17
N ARG A 46 4.49 2.12 8.81
CA ARG A 46 5.85 2.44 8.42
C ARG A 46 6.13 1.98 6.99
N ALA A 47 5.71 0.76 6.65
CA ALA A 47 5.85 0.23 5.29
C ALA A 47 5.04 1.04 4.27
N GLY A 48 3.77 1.35 4.56
CA GLY A 48 2.94 2.17 3.67
C GLY A 48 3.51 3.58 3.45
N ASN A 49 4.08 4.19 4.49
CA ASN A 49 4.78 5.48 4.38
C ASN A 49 6.03 5.39 3.50
N LEU A 50 6.81 4.31 3.60
CA LEU A 50 7.96 4.08 2.73
C LEU A 50 7.53 3.97 1.26
N VAL A 51 6.44 3.24 0.96
CA VAL A 51 5.90 3.18 -0.41
C VAL A 51 5.46 4.55 -0.90
N ARG A 52 4.75 5.32 -0.06
CA ARG A 52 4.36 6.69 -0.40
C ARG A 52 5.56 7.58 -0.72
N LEU A 53 6.64 7.46 0.03
CA LEU A 53 7.85 8.27 -0.18
C LEU A 53 8.63 7.87 -1.43
N ASN A 54 8.62 6.58 -1.80
CA ASN A 54 9.42 6.04 -2.91
C ASN A 54 8.63 5.87 -4.22
N SER A 55 7.30 6.02 -4.24
CA SER A 55 6.44 5.79 -5.43
C SER A 55 6.38 6.97 -6.43
N GLY A 56 7.41 7.82 -6.45
CA GLY A 56 7.48 8.98 -7.34
C GLY A 56 7.89 8.63 -8.78
N SER A 57 7.84 9.63 -9.67
CA SER A 57 8.18 9.52 -11.10
C SER A 57 9.63 9.08 -11.41
N ASN A 58 10.48 8.94 -10.38
CA ASN A 58 11.87 8.53 -10.48
C ASN A 58 12.11 7.10 -9.94
N ALA A 59 11.06 6.36 -9.62
CA ALA A 59 11.19 4.95 -9.28
C ALA A 59 11.50 4.15 -10.54
N ASP A 60 12.60 3.40 -10.55
CA ASP A 60 12.96 2.53 -11.67
C ASP A 60 11.95 1.38 -11.80
N PHE A 61 11.59 1.06 -13.05
CA PHE A 61 10.77 -0.09 -13.38
C PHE A 61 11.64 -1.17 -14.02
N ASN A 62 11.95 -2.21 -13.26
CA ASN A 62 12.79 -3.34 -13.69
C ASN A 62 11.95 -4.61 -13.82
N ASP A 63 12.04 -5.28 -14.96
CA ASP A 63 11.29 -6.51 -15.28
C ASP A 63 12.07 -7.77 -14.87
N HIS A 64 11.53 -8.54 -13.92
CA HIS A 64 12.18 -9.73 -13.32
C HIS A 64 11.30 -10.99 -13.42
N THR A 65 10.29 -11.00 -14.29
CA THR A 65 9.35 -12.12 -14.46
C THR A 65 9.79 -13.15 -15.47
#